data_AF-A0A5R8K963-F1
#
_entry.id   AF-A0A5R8K963-F1
#
_cell.length_a   1.000
_cell.length_b   1.000
_cell.length_c   1.000
_cell.angle_alpha   90.00
_cell.angle_beta   90.00
_cell.angle_gamma   90.00
#
_symmetry.space_group_name_H-M   'P 1'
#
loop_
_entity.id
_entity.type
_entity.pdbx_description
1 polymer ?
#
loop_
_entity_poly.entity_id
_entity_poly.type
_entity_poly.pdbx_seq_one_letter_code
_entity_poly.pdbx_strand_id
1 'polypeptide(L)'
;MTKTQIQVPEELFRDLKAFAKRREWSLAETFRRGAELLLEVYPADITPATKAWHPPKSKEVGWKGLNAEELRDIAFEDAEPRWS
;
A
#
# COMPACT_ATOMS: atom_id res chain seq x y z
N MET A 1 9.52 -10.15 9.52
CA MET A 1 9.02 -10.06 10.93
C MET A 1 10.14 -9.46 11.77
N THR A 2 9.88 -8.41 12.54
CA THR A 2 10.88 -7.77 13.42
C THR A 2 10.83 -8.40 14.80
N LYS A 3 11.99 -8.81 15.35
CA LYS A 3 12.05 -9.36 16.71
C LYS A 3 11.73 -8.24 17.70
N THR A 4 10.69 -8.45 18.50
CA THR A 4 10.21 -7.49 19.50
C THR A 4 10.12 -8.19 20.85
N GLN A 5 10.55 -7.52 21.92
CA GLN A 5 10.39 -7.97 23.29
C GLN A 5 9.36 -7.08 23.98
N ILE A 6 8.34 -7.68 24.57
CA ILE A 6 7.26 -7.00 25.28
C ILE A 6 7.12 -7.58 26.68
N GLN A 7 6.58 -6.80 27.62
CA GLN A 7 6.21 -7.28 28.95
C GLN A 7 4.73 -7.63 28.96
N VAL A 8 4.38 -8.73 29.62
CA VAL A 8 3.02 -9.23 29.71
C VAL A 8 2.79 -9.66 31.17
N PRO A 9 1.68 -9.27 31.80
CA PRO A 9 1.33 -9.76 33.14
C PRO A 9 1.32 -11.29 33.17
N GLU A 10 1.83 -11.88 34.25
CA GLU A 10 2.00 -13.34 34.37
C GLU A 10 0.68 -14.10 34.14
N GLU A 11 -0.42 -13.64 34.73
CA GLU A 11 -1.74 -14.26 34.56
C GLU A 11 -2.18 -14.24 33.08
N LEU A 12 -2.04 -13.10 32.41
CA LEU A 12 -2.37 -12.96 30.99
C LEU A 12 -1.47 -13.87 30.13
N PHE A 13 -0.19 -13.97 30.44
CA PHE A 13 0.74 -14.85 29.72
C PHE A 13 0.34 -16.33 29.86
N ARG A 14 -0.12 -16.76 31.04
CA ARG A 14 -0.62 -18.12 31.27
C ARG A 14 -1.88 -18.40 30.44
N ASP A 15 -2.81 -17.45 30.42
CA ASP A 15 -4.06 -17.59 29.67
C ASP A 15 -3.80 -17.62 28.16
N LEU A 16 -2.92 -16.76 27.66
CA LEU A 16 -2.51 -16.75 26.25
C LEU A 16 -1.80 -18.04 25.86
N LYS A 17 -0.92 -18.60 26.71
CA LYS A 17 -0.31 -19.92 26.46
C LYS A 17 -1.34 -21.04 26.41
N ALA A 18 -2.30 -21.04 27.33
CA ALA A 18 -3.38 -22.03 27.33
C ALA A 18 -4.25 -21.92 26.06
N PHE A 19 -4.58 -20.69 25.66
CA PHE A 19 -5.31 -20.42 24.42
C PHE A 19 -4.54 -20.89 23.18
N ALA A 20 -3.27 -20.53 23.06
CA ALA A 20 -2.40 -20.91 21.96
C ALA A 20 -2.32 -22.44 21.83
N LYS A 21 -2.17 -23.16 22.96
CA LYS A 21 -2.15 -24.62 23.00
C LYS A 21 -3.46 -25.23 22.47
N ARG A 22 -4.63 -24.71 22.88
CA ARG A 22 -5.93 -25.19 22.41
C ARG A 22 -6.16 -24.96 20.91
N ARG A 23 -5.51 -23.95 20.34
CA ARG A 23 -5.61 -23.58 18.91
C ARG A 23 -4.47 -24.14 18.05
N GLU A 24 -3.52 -24.86 18.66
CA GLU A 24 -2.29 -25.33 18.00
C GLU A 24 -1.48 -24.19 17.37
N TRP A 25 -1.49 -23.03 18.02
CA TRP A 25 -0.74 -21.85 17.59
C TRP A 25 0.53 -21.67 18.42
N SER A 26 1.52 -21.01 17.81
CA SER A 26 2.62 -20.45 18.60
C SER A 26 2.13 -19.25 19.41
N LEU A 27 2.86 -18.91 20.47
CA LEU A 27 2.53 -17.71 21.25
C LEU A 27 2.70 -16.43 20.42
N ALA A 28 3.71 -16.38 19.54
CA ALA A 28 3.93 -15.25 18.64
C ALA A 28 2.77 -15.06 17.65
N GLU A 29 2.24 -16.17 17.12
CA GLU A 29 1.06 -16.14 16.24
C GLU A 29 -0.19 -15.65 16.98
N THR A 30 -0.33 -16.03 18.25
CA THR A 30 -1.42 -15.57 19.11
C THR A 30 -1.35 -14.04 19.32
N PHE A 31 -0.17 -13.50 19.59
CA PHE A 31 0.01 -12.04 19.69
C PHE A 31 -0.25 -11.33 18.36
N ARG A 32 0.23 -11.88 17.23
CA ARG A 32 -0.01 -11.30 15.90
C ARG A 32 -1.51 -11.17 15.63
N ARG A 33 -2.25 -12.27 15.76
CA ARG A 33 -3.70 -12.30 15.52
C ARG A 33 -4.46 -11.39 16.47
N GLY A 34 -4.04 -11.34 17.74
CA GLY A 34 -4.63 -10.42 18.72
C GLY A 34 -4.43 -8.96 18.34
N ALA A 35 -3.23 -8.59 17.89
CA ALA A 35 -2.94 -7.24 17.41
C ALA A 35 -3.72 -6.89 16.14
N GLU A 36 -3.80 -7.81 15.18
CA GLU A 36 -4.59 -7.63 13.94
C GLU A 36 -6.07 -7.42 14.26
N LEU A 37 -6.65 -8.24 15.15
CA LEU A 37 -8.03 -8.08 15.58
C LEU A 37 -8.27 -6.74 16.27
N LEU A 38 -7.35 -6.26 17.11
CA LEU A 38 -7.48 -4.96 17.74
C LEU A 38 -7.52 -3.82 16.71
N LEU A 39 -6.72 -3.89 15.65
CA LEU A 39 -6.74 -2.89 14.57
C LEU A 39 -8.01 -2.96 13.71
N GLU A 40 -8.62 -4.14 13.59
CA GLU A 40 -9.90 -4.32 12.91
C GLU A 40 -11.07 -3.76 13.75
N VAL A 41 -11.05 -3.99 15.07
CA VAL A 41 -12.09 -3.52 16.00
C VAL A 41 -11.99 -2.01 16.25
N TYR A 42 -10.76 -1.49 16.33
CA TYR A 42 -10.47 -0.07 16.50
C TYR A 42 -9.74 0.43 15.27
N PRO A 43 -10.44 0.62 14.13
CA PRO A 43 -9.82 1.29 13.01
C PRO A 43 -9.35 2.64 13.51
N ALA A 44 -8.09 2.99 13.24
CA ALA A 44 -7.65 4.36 13.42
C ALA A 44 -8.68 5.24 12.70
N ASP A 45 -9.08 6.37 13.29
CA ASP A 45 -9.76 7.41 12.53
C ASP A 45 -8.81 7.77 11.40
N ILE A 46 -8.99 7.11 10.25
CA ILE A 46 -8.27 7.40 9.04
C ILE A 46 -8.83 8.76 8.68
N THR A 47 -8.24 9.82 9.23
CA THR A 47 -8.31 11.11 8.58
C THR A 47 -7.59 10.83 7.27
N PRO A 48 -8.31 10.64 6.14
CA PRO A 48 -7.63 10.45 4.88
C PRO A 48 -6.67 11.63 4.74
N ALA A 49 -5.49 11.39 4.15
CA ALA A 49 -4.59 12.48 3.82
C ALA A 49 -5.44 13.62 3.22
N THR A 50 -5.50 14.75 3.92
CA THR A 50 -6.35 15.89 3.56
C THR A 50 -6.01 16.44 2.19
N LYS A 51 -4.88 16.01 1.62
CA LYS A 51 -4.59 16.10 0.20
C LYS A 51 -4.97 14.83 -0.52
N ALA A 52 -6.05 14.92 -1.30
CA ALA A 52 -6.24 14.08 -2.47
C ALA A 52 -4.94 14.08 -3.29
N TRP A 53 -4.42 12.89 -3.58
CA TRP A 53 -3.30 12.77 -4.50
C TRP A 53 -3.76 13.26 -5.87
N HIS A 54 -3.05 14.23 -6.43
CA HIS A 54 -3.23 14.67 -7.81
C HIS A 54 -1.94 14.37 -8.58
N PRO A 55 -2.03 13.85 -9.81
CA PRO A 55 -0.85 13.73 -10.66
C PRO A 55 -0.22 15.12 -10.86
N PRO A 56 1.11 15.22 -11.00
CA PRO A 56 1.73 16.49 -11.31
C PRO A 56 1.14 17.03 -12.61
N LYS A 57 0.77 18.32 -12.65
CA LYS A 57 0.49 18.97 -13.93
C LYS A 57 1.76 18.88 -14.77
N SER A 58 1.64 18.36 -15.99
CA SER A 58 2.72 18.45 -16.96
C SER A 58 3.20 19.90 -16.99
N LYS A 59 4.51 20.11 -16.85
CA LYS A 59 5.12 21.38 -17.28
C LYS A 59 4.83 21.53 -18.78
N GLU A 60 4.96 22.72 -19.36
CA GLU A 60 4.80 22.95 -20.81
C GLU A 60 5.85 22.15 -21.61
N VAL A 61 5.73 20.83 -21.64
CA VAL A 61 6.60 19.91 -22.35
C VAL A 61 6.00 19.70 -23.71
N GLY A 62 6.14 20.72 -24.55
CA GLY A 62 6.04 20.62 -26.01
C GLY A 62 4.70 20.20 -26.60
N TRP A 63 3.61 20.11 -25.83
CA TRP A 63 2.30 19.84 -26.41
C TRP A 63 1.83 21.03 -27.25
N LYS A 64 1.69 20.82 -28.57
CA LYS A 64 1.36 21.87 -29.54
C LYS A 64 -0.14 22.07 -29.77
N GLY A 65 -1.02 21.33 -29.07
CA GLY A 65 -2.47 21.47 -29.25
C GLY A 65 -3.03 20.82 -30.53
N LEU A 66 -2.33 19.81 -31.06
CA LEU A 66 -2.68 19.16 -32.32
C LEU A 66 -4.00 18.39 -32.22
N ASN A 67 -4.79 18.44 -33.27
CA ASN A 67 -6.01 17.66 -33.38
C ASN A 67 -5.72 16.21 -33.82
N ALA A 68 -6.74 15.35 -33.79
CA ALA A 68 -6.57 13.91 -34.03
C ALA A 68 -5.98 13.58 -35.41
N GLU A 69 -6.28 14.39 -36.43
CA GLU A 69 -5.73 14.21 -37.77
C GLU A 69 -4.25 14.59 -37.81
N GLU A 70 -3.90 15.75 -37.25
CA GLU A 70 -2.50 16.21 -37.17
C GLU A 70 -1.62 15.27 -36.35
N LEU A 71 -2.16 14.68 -35.28
CA LEU A 71 -1.46 13.68 -34.48
C LEU A 71 -1.18 12.40 -35.24
N ARG A 72 -2.14 11.96 -36.05
CA ARG A 72 -2.02 10.76 -36.87
C ARG A 72 -0.90 10.95 -37.89
N ASP A 73 -0.89 12.08 -38.58
CA ASP A 73 0.06 12.32 -39.66
C ASP A 73 1.51 12.43 -39.13
N ILE A 74 1.72 13.11 -37.99
CA ILE A 74 3.06 13.19 -37.35
C ILE A 74 3.54 11.82 -36.86
N ALA A 75 2.65 11.00 -36.31
CA ALA A 75 3.02 9.65 -35.86
C ALA A 75 3.47 8.76 -37.03
N PHE A 76 2.95 9.00 -38.24
CA PHE A 76 3.38 8.29 -39.45
C PHE A 76 4.63 8.90 -40.08
N GLU A 77 4.84 10.23 -40.03
CA GLU A 77 6.09 10.87 -40.47
C GLU A 77 7.31 10.42 -39.67
N ASP A 78 7.18 10.24 -38.34
CA ASP A 78 8.28 9.79 -37.48
C ASP A 78 8.62 8.29 -37.67
N ALA A 79 7.72 7.54 -38.32
CA ALA A 79 7.88 6.12 -38.62
C ALA A 79 8.51 5.82 -39.99
N GLU A 80 8.69 6.84 -40.86
CA GLU A 80 9.36 6.68 -42.14
C GLU A 80 10.89 6.73 -41.96
N PRO A 81 11.64 5.68 -42.31
CA PRO A 81 13.10 5.73 -42.24
C PRO A 81 13.61 6.81 -43.20
N ARG A 82 14.41 7.76 -42.71
CA ARG A 82 15.10 8.71 -43.60
C ARG A 82 16.34 8.04 -44.18
N TRP A 83 16.26 7.55 -45.41
CA TRP A 83 17.44 7.15 -46.17
C TRP A 83 18.11 8.42 -46.73
N SER A 84 19.33 8.70 -46.29
CA SER A 84 20.23 9.72 -46.85
C SER A 84 21.00 9.18 -48.06
#